data_AF-A0A3B9K984-F1
#
_entry.id   AF-A0A3B9K984-F1
#
_cell.length_a   1.000
_cell.length_b   1.000
_cell.length_c   1.000
_cell.angle_alpha   90.00
_cell.angle_beta   90.00
_cell.angle_gamma   90.00
#
_symmetry.space_group_name_H-M   'P 1'
#
loop_
_entity.id
_entity.type
_entity.pdbx_description
1 polymer ?
#
loop_
_entity_poly.entity_id
_entity_poly.type
_entity_poly.pdbx_seq_one_letter_code
_entity_poly.pdbx_strand_id
1 'polypeptide(L)'
;CLMYGVKRGLYSNEAGVGSAPNAAAAATVSHPVKQGLVQMLSVYIDTIILCNATVLMCMASGVEPTPEMAGAEWVQTCIASVLGGFGPIFITVAMLLFSFTTLIGNIYYCENGLAYLNGKKMPSKKFMTGFNIFAIAVIFVGAIIPMAAAWDLADITMGGMCFINLIACTLLSKVVVDTYKDYFRQKKEGKDPVFRASAIGLRDDEVDFWK
;
A
#
# COMPACT_ATOMS: atom_id res chain seq x y z
N CYS A 1 -14.61 11.54 14.29
CA CYS A 1 -13.98 11.96 13.01
C CYS A 1 -12.52 11.50 12.90
N LEU A 2 -11.64 11.83 13.87
CA LEU A 2 -10.21 11.48 13.78
C LEU A 2 -9.95 9.97 13.66
N MET A 3 -10.62 9.14 14.48
CA MET A 3 -10.48 7.68 14.40
C MET A 3 -10.85 7.13 13.02
N TYR A 4 -11.97 7.57 12.44
CA TYR A 4 -12.40 7.14 11.11
C TYR A 4 -11.44 7.61 10.02
N GLY A 5 -10.93 8.84 10.12
CA GLY A 5 -9.93 9.37 9.21
C GLY A 5 -8.62 8.59 9.25
N VAL A 6 -8.12 8.26 10.44
CA VAL A 6 -6.92 7.44 10.63
C VAL A 6 -7.13 6.04 10.07
N LYS A 7 -8.25 5.39 10.42
CA LYS A 7 -8.58 4.05 9.91
C LYS A 7 -8.62 4.04 8.38
N ARG A 8 -9.45 4.88 7.76
CA ARG A 8 -9.63 4.89 6.29
C ARG A 8 -8.42 5.43 5.54
N GLY A 9 -7.65 6.35 6.13
CA GLY A 9 -6.36 6.78 5.58
C GLY A 9 -5.36 5.64 5.51
N LEU A 10 -5.25 4.83 6.58
CA LEU A 10 -4.38 3.65 6.61
C LEU A 10 -4.76 2.60 5.55
N TYR A 11 -6.05 2.47 5.21
CA TYR A 11 -6.48 1.62 4.09
C TYR A 11 -6.06 2.11 2.72
N SER A 12 -6.08 3.42 2.52
CA SER A 12 -5.77 3.99 1.21
C SER A 12 -4.29 3.83 0.88
N ASN A 13 -3.44 4.23 1.84
CA ASN A 13 -2.01 4.37 1.59
C ASN A 13 -1.13 3.27 2.22
N GLU A 14 -1.73 2.37 3.00
CA GLU A 14 -1.05 1.28 3.72
C GLU A 14 0.12 1.74 4.62
N ALA A 15 0.11 3.00 5.07
CA ALA A 15 1.17 3.56 5.89
C ALA A 15 1.28 2.81 7.22
N GLY A 16 2.46 2.27 7.49
CA GLY A 16 2.75 1.51 8.71
C GLY A 16 2.36 0.04 8.68
N VAL A 17 1.61 -0.44 7.67
CA VAL A 17 1.16 -1.84 7.55
C VAL A 17 2.32 -2.79 7.21
N GLY A 18 3.33 -2.31 6.49
CA GLY A 18 4.53 -3.10 6.14
C GLY A 18 4.39 -3.94 4.87
N SER A 19 3.29 -3.83 4.14
CA SER A 19 3.03 -4.49 2.85
C SER A 19 3.76 -3.82 1.68
N ALA A 20 3.59 -2.51 1.51
CA ALA A 20 4.18 -1.73 0.40
C ALA A 20 5.70 -1.89 0.19
N PRO A 21 6.54 -2.08 1.24
CA PRO A 21 7.95 -2.39 1.08
C PRO A 21 8.25 -3.64 0.24
N ASN A 22 7.34 -4.61 0.14
CA ASN A 22 7.51 -5.81 -0.71
C ASN A 22 7.66 -5.44 -2.20
N ALA A 23 6.82 -4.52 -2.70
CA ALA A 23 6.99 -3.98 -4.06
C ALA A 23 8.24 -3.09 -4.17
N ALA A 24 8.54 -2.31 -3.13
CA ALA A 24 9.72 -1.45 -3.10
C ALA A 24 11.02 -2.25 -3.26
N ALA A 25 11.10 -3.40 -2.60
CA ALA A 25 12.28 -4.26 -2.60
C ALA A 25 12.59 -4.89 -3.98
N ALA A 26 11.60 -4.96 -4.88
CA ALA A 26 11.82 -5.44 -6.24
C ALA A 26 12.49 -4.41 -7.15
N ALA A 27 12.53 -3.13 -6.75
CA ALA A 27 13.14 -2.07 -7.54
C ALA A 27 14.67 -2.17 -7.52
N THR A 28 15.29 -2.11 -8.71
CA THR A 28 16.74 -2.01 -8.82
C THR A 28 17.17 -0.56 -8.62
N VAL A 29 17.68 -0.26 -7.41
CA VAL A 29 18.17 1.07 -7.06
C VAL A 29 19.59 1.00 -6.50
N SER A 30 20.39 2.02 -6.79
CA SER A 30 21.76 2.11 -6.27
C SER A 30 21.82 2.46 -4.78
N HIS A 31 20.73 2.97 -4.19
CA HIS A 31 20.65 3.31 -2.78
C HIS A 31 19.22 3.14 -2.26
N PRO A 32 18.96 2.45 -1.13
CA PRO A 32 17.61 2.14 -0.63
C PRO A 32 16.77 3.40 -0.35
N VAL A 33 17.39 4.48 0.16
CA VAL A 33 16.73 5.78 0.37
C VAL A 33 16.08 6.34 -0.89
N LYS A 34 16.63 6.10 -2.09
CA LYS A 34 16.00 6.54 -3.35
C LYS A 34 14.61 5.93 -3.49
N GLN A 35 14.50 4.62 -3.29
CA GLN A 35 13.23 3.92 -3.38
C GLN A 35 12.30 4.28 -2.21
N GLY A 36 12.84 4.45 -1.00
CA GLY A 36 12.06 4.93 0.14
C GLY A 36 11.41 6.29 -0.12
N LEU A 37 12.12 7.22 -0.75
CA LEU A 37 11.59 8.55 -1.14
C LEU A 37 10.46 8.43 -2.19
N VAL A 38 10.62 7.56 -3.19
CA VAL A 38 9.57 7.28 -4.18
C VAL A 38 8.32 6.70 -3.52
N GLN A 39 8.48 5.83 -2.52
CA GLN A 39 7.35 5.26 -1.78
C GLN A 39 6.69 6.27 -0.84
N MET A 40 7.44 7.21 -0.25
CA MET A 40 6.78 8.30 0.48
C MET A 40 5.96 9.21 -0.45
N LEU A 41 6.42 9.40 -1.69
CA LEU A 41 5.67 10.16 -2.69
C LEU A 41 4.37 9.45 -3.10
N SER A 42 4.34 8.13 -3.18
CA SER A 42 3.10 7.40 -3.51
C SER A 42 2.01 7.59 -2.45
N VAL A 43 2.37 7.53 -1.16
CA VAL A 43 1.46 7.84 -0.03
C VAL A 43 0.93 9.29 -0.13
N TYR A 44 1.81 10.24 -0.45
CA TYR A 44 1.41 11.64 -0.62
C TYR A 44 0.41 11.82 -1.77
N ILE A 45 0.69 11.23 -2.94
CA ILE A 45 -0.21 11.30 -4.10
C ILE A 45 -1.55 10.67 -3.75
N ASP A 46 -1.55 9.48 -3.16
CA ASP A 46 -2.77 8.76 -2.83
C ASP A 46 -3.65 9.54 -1.84
N THR A 47 -3.11 9.88 -0.67
CA THR A 47 -3.93 10.47 0.39
C THR A 47 -4.13 11.98 0.22
N ILE A 48 -3.05 12.72 -0.06
CA ILE A 48 -3.12 14.18 -0.05
C ILE A 48 -3.72 14.71 -1.35
N ILE A 49 -3.46 14.06 -2.48
CA ILE A 49 -3.99 14.51 -3.77
C ILE A 49 -5.28 13.78 -4.12
N LEU A 50 -5.26 12.44 -4.26
CA LEU A 50 -6.39 11.70 -4.81
C LEU A 50 -7.58 11.61 -3.85
N CYS A 51 -7.36 11.21 -2.58
CA CYS A 51 -8.46 11.12 -1.61
C CYS A 51 -9.07 12.49 -1.30
N ASN A 52 -8.24 13.52 -1.10
CA ASN A 52 -8.76 14.88 -0.87
C ASN A 52 -9.50 15.41 -2.09
N ALA A 53 -8.98 15.22 -3.32
CA ALA A 53 -9.71 15.64 -4.52
C ALA A 53 -11.08 14.97 -4.62
N THR A 54 -11.16 13.67 -4.30
CA THR A 54 -12.43 12.93 -4.28
C THR A 54 -13.40 13.50 -3.25
N VAL A 55 -12.94 13.72 -2.02
CA VAL A 55 -13.80 14.28 -0.95
C VAL A 55 -14.25 15.70 -1.28
N LEU A 56 -13.34 16.56 -1.75
CA LEU A 56 -13.67 17.94 -2.13
C LEU A 56 -14.67 17.99 -3.29
N MET A 57 -14.50 17.11 -4.29
CA MET A 57 -15.46 16.94 -5.37
C MET A 57 -16.84 16.55 -4.83
N CYS A 58 -16.92 15.53 -3.96
CA CYS A 58 -18.19 15.10 -3.37
C CYS A 58 -18.83 16.21 -2.54
N MET A 59 -18.06 16.93 -1.72
CA MET A 59 -18.54 18.05 -0.92
C MET A 59 -19.03 19.23 -1.76
N ALA A 60 -18.39 19.50 -2.90
CA ALA A 60 -18.79 20.56 -3.82
C ALA A 60 -20.02 20.21 -4.68
N SER A 61 -20.39 18.93 -4.76
CA SER A 61 -21.52 18.46 -5.59
C SER A 61 -22.90 18.87 -5.06
N GLY A 62 -23.00 19.21 -3.77
CA GLY A 62 -24.28 19.50 -3.11
C GLY A 62 -25.12 18.26 -2.79
N VAL A 63 -24.63 17.05 -3.10
CA VAL A 63 -25.30 15.78 -2.76
C VAL A 63 -25.01 15.42 -1.31
N GLU A 64 -26.04 15.45 -0.46
CA GLU A 64 -25.91 15.05 0.94
C GLU A 64 -25.63 13.55 1.08
N PRO A 65 -24.62 13.15 1.88
CA PRO A 65 -24.35 11.75 2.15
C PRO A 65 -25.45 11.14 3.02
N THR A 66 -26.02 10.02 2.59
CA THR A 66 -26.93 9.20 3.41
C THR A 66 -26.29 7.84 3.75
N PRO A 67 -26.72 7.17 4.83
CA PRO A 67 -26.21 5.85 5.19
C PRO A 67 -26.40 4.80 4.08
N GLU A 68 -27.47 4.91 3.31
CA GLU A 68 -27.82 3.96 2.24
C GLU A 68 -26.86 4.08 1.05
N MET A 69 -26.41 5.29 0.73
CA MET A 69 -25.49 5.56 -0.39
C MET A 69 -24.02 5.50 0.03
N ALA A 70 -23.70 5.02 1.23
CA ALA A 70 -22.34 5.09 1.75
C ALA A 70 -21.31 4.37 0.84
N GLY A 71 -20.15 5.01 0.65
CA GLY A 71 -19.06 4.47 -0.14
C GLY A 71 -19.13 4.88 -1.61
N ALA A 72 -19.01 3.89 -2.51
CA ALA A 72 -18.89 4.13 -3.96
C ALA A 72 -20.13 4.78 -4.57
N GLU A 73 -21.32 4.43 -4.07
CA GLU A 73 -22.60 4.94 -4.57
C GLU A 73 -22.72 6.46 -4.35
N TRP A 74 -22.29 6.97 -3.20
CA TRP A 74 -22.27 8.41 -2.94
C TRP A 74 -21.32 9.13 -3.91
N VAL A 75 -20.13 8.58 -4.17
CA VAL A 75 -19.19 9.17 -5.15
C VAL A 75 -19.78 9.19 -6.56
N GLN A 76 -20.44 8.09 -6.97
CA GLN A 76 -21.13 8.00 -8.26
C GLN A 76 -22.26 9.02 -8.38
N THR A 77 -23.05 9.21 -7.32
CA THR A 77 -24.16 10.17 -7.28
C THR A 77 -23.66 11.61 -7.31
N CYS A 78 -22.61 11.92 -6.55
CA CYS A 78 -21.95 13.22 -6.56
C CYS A 78 -21.46 13.57 -7.97
N ILE A 79 -20.75 12.66 -8.64
CA ILE A 79 -20.23 12.97 -9.96
C ILE A 79 -21.33 13.00 -11.03
N ALA A 80 -22.41 12.24 -10.86
CA ALA A 80 -23.58 12.30 -11.75
C ALA A 80 -24.25 13.68 -11.69
N SER A 81 -24.26 14.34 -10.53
CA SER A 81 -24.80 15.70 -10.39
C SER A 81 -24.02 16.75 -11.19
N VAL A 82 -22.72 16.51 -11.44
CA VAL A 82 -21.81 17.44 -12.14
C VAL A 82 -21.64 17.07 -13.62
N LEU A 83 -21.46 15.79 -13.92
CA LEU A 83 -21.14 15.27 -15.27
C LEU A 83 -22.31 14.54 -15.94
N GLY A 84 -23.49 14.49 -15.32
CA GLY A 84 -24.65 13.78 -15.82
C GLY A 84 -24.40 12.26 -15.94
N GLY A 85 -25.07 11.62 -16.91
CA GLY A 85 -24.99 10.17 -17.10
C GLY A 85 -23.61 9.60 -17.42
N PHE A 86 -22.63 10.44 -17.76
CA PHE A 86 -21.24 10.02 -17.97
C PHE A 86 -20.51 9.72 -16.64
N GLY A 87 -20.85 10.43 -15.57
CA GLY A 87 -20.17 10.33 -14.27
C GLY A 87 -20.13 8.92 -13.69
N PRO A 88 -21.26 8.21 -13.56
CA PRO A 88 -21.28 6.83 -13.05
C PRO A 88 -20.47 5.85 -13.90
N ILE A 89 -20.47 6.00 -15.23
CA ILE A 89 -19.68 5.16 -16.15
C ILE A 89 -18.19 5.38 -15.88
N PHE A 90 -17.77 6.64 -15.78
CA PHE A 90 -16.39 7.00 -15.47
C PHE A 90 -15.92 6.37 -14.14
N ILE A 91 -16.69 6.54 -13.07
CA ILE A 91 -16.34 5.99 -11.75
C ILE A 91 -16.31 4.46 -11.78
N THR A 92 -17.23 3.81 -12.48
CA THR A 92 -17.26 2.35 -12.60
C THR A 92 -16.00 1.82 -13.28
N VAL A 93 -15.58 2.43 -14.40
CA VAL A 93 -14.35 2.04 -15.10
C VAL A 93 -13.12 2.32 -14.24
N ALA A 94 -13.06 3.47 -13.56
CA ALA A 94 -11.98 3.79 -12.65
C ALA A 94 -11.88 2.75 -11.52
N MET A 95 -12.99 2.46 -10.83
CA MET A 95 -13.04 1.47 -9.75
C MET A 95 -12.60 0.08 -10.19
N LEU A 96 -12.96 -0.34 -11.40
CA LEU A 96 -12.51 -1.61 -11.96
C LEU A 96 -10.97 -1.63 -12.06
N LEU A 97 -10.37 -0.58 -12.63
CA LEU A 97 -8.92 -0.48 -12.78
C LEU A 97 -8.21 -0.41 -11.42
N PHE A 98 -8.68 0.45 -10.52
CA PHE A 98 -8.14 0.57 -9.16
C PHE A 98 -8.19 -0.78 -8.44
N SER A 99 -9.37 -1.42 -8.38
CA SER A 99 -9.53 -2.71 -7.71
C SER A 99 -8.64 -3.79 -8.33
N PHE A 100 -8.56 -3.85 -9.66
CA PHE A 100 -7.72 -4.82 -10.35
C PHE A 100 -6.23 -4.64 -10.01
N THR A 101 -5.72 -3.42 -10.04
CA THR A 101 -4.32 -3.14 -9.68
C THR A 101 -4.01 -3.49 -8.22
N THR A 102 -4.94 -3.18 -7.30
CA THR A 102 -4.81 -3.53 -5.88
C THR A 102 -4.79 -5.04 -5.65
N LEU A 103 -5.61 -5.81 -6.38
CA LEU A 103 -5.63 -7.28 -6.27
C LEU A 103 -4.30 -7.89 -6.73
N ILE A 104 -3.75 -7.43 -7.85
CA ILE A 104 -2.44 -7.90 -8.33
C ILE A 104 -1.35 -7.60 -7.29
N GLY A 105 -1.31 -6.38 -6.76
CA GLY A 105 -0.34 -5.99 -5.74
C GLY A 105 -0.42 -6.86 -4.49
N ASN A 106 -1.63 -7.09 -3.97
CA ASN A 106 -1.84 -7.91 -2.77
C ASN A 106 -1.49 -9.38 -2.99
N ILE A 107 -1.80 -9.95 -4.16
CA ILE A 107 -1.37 -11.30 -4.50
C ILE A 107 0.16 -11.36 -4.52
N TYR A 108 0.84 -10.40 -5.16
CA TYR A 108 2.29 -10.33 -5.16
C TYR A 108 2.90 -10.24 -3.75
N TYR A 109 2.28 -9.48 -2.85
CA TYR A 109 2.71 -9.41 -1.43
C TYR A 109 2.57 -10.77 -0.73
N CYS A 110 1.45 -11.46 -0.95
CA CYS A 110 1.25 -12.82 -0.43
C CYS A 110 2.26 -13.81 -0.99
N GLU A 111 2.57 -13.76 -2.29
CA GLU A 111 3.59 -14.63 -2.91
C GLU A 111 4.96 -14.44 -2.27
N ASN A 112 5.37 -13.20 -2.03
CA ASN A 112 6.62 -12.90 -1.32
C ASN A 112 6.60 -13.42 0.13
N GLY A 113 5.50 -13.25 0.85
CA GLY A 113 5.32 -13.81 2.19
C GLY A 113 5.41 -15.34 2.21
N LEU A 114 4.77 -16.00 1.25
CA LEU A 114 4.84 -17.45 1.08
C LEU A 114 6.25 -17.93 0.74
N ALA A 115 6.97 -17.20 -0.13
CA ALA A 115 8.35 -17.51 -0.46
C ALA A 115 9.27 -17.39 0.77
N TYR A 116 9.05 -16.37 1.62
CA TYR A 116 9.77 -16.22 2.88
C TYR A 116 9.51 -17.40 3.83
N LEU A 117 8.25 -17.79 4.03
CA LEU A 117 7.87 -18.94 4.85
C LEU A 117 8.42 -20.26 4.32
N ASN A 118 8.62 -20.37 3.01
CA ASN A 118 9.19 -21.54 2.34
C ASN A 118 10.72 -21.42 2.12
N GLY A 119 11.42 -20.71 3.02
CA GLY A 119 12.89 -20.66 3.04
C GLY A 119 13.50 -19.81 1.91
N LYS A 120 12.92 -18.64 1.64
CA LYS A 120 13.30 -17.71 0.56
C LYS A 120 13.17 -18.32 -0.85
N LYS A 121 12.26 -19.28 -1.04
CA LYS A 121 12.01 -19.94 -2.34
C LYS A 121 10.52 -20.04 -2.59
N MET A 122 10.10 -19.83 -3.84
CA MET A 122 8.70 -19.97 -4.21
C MET A 122 8.22 -21.41 -3.93
N PRO A 123 7.04 -21.60 -3.30
CA PRO A 123 6.44 -22.93 -3.14
C PRO A 123 6.23 -23.66 -4.46
N SER A 124 5.95 -24.97 -4.37
CA SER A 124 5.71 -25.80 -5.56
C SER A 124 4.60 -25.23 -6.46
N LYS A 125 4.70 -25.46 -7.78
CA LYS A 125 3.69 -25.00 -8.76
C LYS A 125 2.26 -25.43 -8.38
N LYS A 126 2.09 -26.66 -7.89
CA LYS A 126 0.79 -27.18 -7.44
C LYS A 126 0.23 -26.40 -6.25
N PHE A 127 1.08 -26.06 -5.28
CA PHE A 127 0.69 -25.24 -4.13
C PHE A 127 0.27 -23.84 -4.58
N MET A 128 1.06 -23.20 -5.45
CA MET A 128 0.74 -21.86 -5.96
C MET A 128 -0.56 -21.83 -6.77
N THR A 129 -0.83 -22.86 -7.59
CA THR A 129 -2.14 -22.97 -8.27
C THR A 129 -3.28 -23.11 -7.26
N GLY A 130 -3.12 -23.92 -6.22
CA GLY A 130 -4.11 -24.04 -5.15
C GLY A 130 -4.34 -22.72 -4.40
N PHE A 131 -3.27 -22.00 -4.08
CA PHE A 131 -3.32 -20.68 -3.47
C PHE A 131 -4.06 -19.67 -4.36
N ASN A 132 -3.79 -19.64 -5.66
CA ASN A 132 -4.46 -18.72 -6.59
C ASN A 132 -5.95 -19.03 -6.72
N ILE A 133 -6.34 -20.31 -6.78
CA ILE A 133 -7.75 -20.73 -6.78
C ILE A 133 -8.42 -20.28 -5.47
N PHE A 134 -7.75 -20.46 -4.34
CA PHE A 134 -8.24 -20.01 -3.05
C PHE A 134 -8.38 -18.49 -2.98
N ALA A 135 -7.39 -17.74 -3.47
CA ALA A 135 -7.44 -16.27 -3.53
C ALA A 135 -8.62 -15.78 -4.39
N ILE A 136 -8.87 -16.40 -5.54
CA ILE A 136 -10.05 -16.12 -6.38
C ILE A 136 -11.34 -16.36 -5.61
N ALA A 137 -11.44 -17.47 -4.87
CA ALA A 137 -12.62 -17.76 -4.04
C ALA A 137 -12.82 -16.71 -2.94
N VAL A 138 -11.75 -16.27 -2.28
CA VAL A 138 -11.80 -15.20 -1.26
C VAL A 138 -12.24 -13.88 -1.88
N ILE A 139 -11.75 -13.52 -3.06
CA ILE A 139 -12.16 -12.31 -3.79
C ILE A 139 -13.67 -12.36 -4.10
N PHE A 140 -14.16 -13.52 -4.56
CA PHE A 140 -15.58 -13.70 -4.86
C PHE A 140 -16.45 -13.59 -3.59
N VAL A 141 -16.02 -14.20 -2.48
CA VAL A 141 -16.70 -14.04 -1.18
C VAL A 141 -16.67 -12.57 -0.73
N GLY A 142 -15.54 -11.90 -0.91
CA GLY A 142 -15.37 -10.47 -0.59
C GLY A 142 -16.35 -9.56 -1.34
N ALA A 143 -16.76 -9.92 -2.55
CA ALA A 143 -17.74 -9.18 -3.33
C ALA A 143 -19.19 -9.37 -2.85
N ILE A 144 -19.47 -10.38 -2.01
CA ILE A 144 -20.83 -10.75 -1.57
C ILE A 144 -21.07 -10.36 -0.11
N ILE A 145 -20.03 -10.32 0.72
CA ILE A 145 -20.19 -9.97 2.14
C ILE A 145 -20.60 -8.49 2.33
N PRO A 146 -21.32 -8.17 3.42
CA PRO A 146 -21.64 -6.78 3.74
C PRO A 146 -20.38 -5.92 3.89
N MET A 147 -20.43 -4.69 3.36
CA MET A 147 -19.30 -3.76 3.39
C MET A 147 -18.78 -3.51 4.82
N ALA A 148 -19.67 -3.37 5.80
CA ALA A 148 -19.29 -3.19 7.21
C ALA A 148 -18.45 -4.36 7.72
N ALA A 149 -18.86 -5.60 7.43
CA ALA A 149 -18.13 -6.79 7.85
C ALA A 149 -16.78 -6.92 7.14
N ALA A 150 -16.69 -6.55 5.87
CA ALA A 150 -15.42 -6.50 5.13
C ALA A 150 -14.43 -5.52 5.79
N TRP A 151 -14.92 -4.32 6.15
CA TRP A 151 -14.10 -3.32 6.85
C TRP A 151 -13.69 -3.77 8.24
N ASP A 152 -14.58 -4.39 9.02
CA ASP A 152 -14.25 -4.85 10.37
C ASP A 152 -13.17 -5.94 10.34
N LEU A 153 -13.27 -6.89 9.39
CA LEU A 153 -12.25 -7.92 9.19
C LEU A 153 -10.90 -7.30 8.84
N ALA A 154 -10.89 -6.35 7.92
CA ALA A 154 -9.65 -5.73 7.50
C ALA A 154 -9.07 -4.79 8.57
N ASP A 155 -9.89 -4.18 9.43
CA ASP A 155 -9.44 -3.29 10.51
C ASP A 155 -8.61 -4.10 11.50
N ILE A 156 -9.06 -5.32 11.80
CA ILE A 156 -8.39 -6.26 12.71
C ILE A 156 -7.08 -6.78 12.10
N THR A 157 -7.11 -7.24 10.85
CA THR A 157 -5.92 -7.83 10.22
C THR A 157 -4.84 -6.79 9.94
N MET A 158 -5.21 -5.62 9.39
CA MET A 158 -4.28 -4.52 9.16
C MET A 158 -3.76 -3.93 10.47
N GLY A 159 -4.59 -3.86 11.51
CA GLY A 159 -4.16 -3.47 12.85
C GLY A 159 -3.05 -4.38 13.38
N GLY A 160 -3.21 -5.71 13.22
CA GLY A 160 -2.19 -6.69 13.60
C GLY A 160 -0.89 -6.55 12.80
N MET A 161 -0.99 -6.40 11.47
CA MET A 161 0.18 -6.18 10.61
C MET A 161 0.93 -4.91 10.97
N CYS A 162 0.20 -3.80 11.14
CA CYS A 162 0.75 -2.51 11.53
C CYS A 162 1.46 -2.58 12.88
N PHE A 163 0.84 -3.24 13.87
CA PHE A 163 1.46 -3.41 15.19
C PHE A 163 2.82 -4.12 15.11
N ILE A 164 2.89 -5.24 14.39
CA ILE A 164 4.15 -6.00 14.22
C ILE A 164 5.19 -5.14 13.48
N ASN A 165 4.79 -4.51 12.37
CA ASN A 165 5.69 -3.74 11.53
C ASN A 165 6.23 -2.50 12.23
N LEU A 166 5.42 -1.75 12.99
CA LEU A 166 5.88 -0.59 13.73
C LEU A 166 6.92 -0.95 14.79
N ILE A 167 6.77 -2.09 15.48
CA ILE A 167 7.79 -2.58 16.41
C ILE A 167 9.09 -2.88 15.65
N ALA A 168 9.03 -3.56 14.51
CA ALA A 168 10.22 -3.80 13.70
C ALA A 168 10.88 -2.50 13.21
N CYS A 169 10.10 -1.52 12.73
CA CYS A 169 10.61 -0.22 12.29
C CYS A 169 11.28 0.56 13.43
N THR A 170 10.73 0.51 14.64
CA THR A 170 11.33 1.20 15.80
C THR A 170 12.66 0.56 16.21
N LEU A 171 12.75 -0.78 16.19
CA LEU A 171 14.00 -1.51 16.45
C LEU A 171 15.08 -1.23 15.37
N LEU A 172 14.67 -1.09 14.11
CA LEU A 172 15.55 -0.79 12.98
C LEU A 172 15.80 0.72 12.75
N SER A 173 15.25 1.59 13.60
CA SER A 173 15.31 3.05 13.43
C SER A 173 16.73 3.58 13.25
N LYS A 174 17.71 3.02 13.99
CA LYS A 174 19.13 3.38 13.84
C LYS A 174 19.65 3.11 12.43
N VAL A 175 19.39 1.93 11.88
CA VAL A 175 19.81 1.53 10.53
C VAL A 175 19.22 2.49 9.50
N VAL A 176 17.93 2.83 9.62
CA VAL A 176 17.26 3.76 8.71
C VAL A 176 17.88 5.15 8.78
N VAL A 177 18.11 5.68 10.00
CA VAL A 177 18.68 7.02 10.20
C VAL A 177 20.12 7.10 9.67
N ASP A 178 20.94 6.09 9.90
CA ASP A 178 22.34 6.09 9.43
C ASP A 178 22.40 5.94 7.91
N THR A 179 21.53 5.10 7.32
CA THR A 179 21.37 4.98 5.86
C THR A 179 20.89 6.29 5.22
N TYR A 180 19.99 7.02 5.89
CA TYR A 180 19.54 8.34 5.46
C TYR A 180 20.67 9.37 5.49
N LYS A 181 21.48 9.40 6.55
CA LYS A 181 22.65 10.30 6.66
C LYS A 181 23.66 10.02 5.56
N ASP A 182 23.94 8.75 5.25
CA ASP A 182 24.82 8.36 4.16
C ASP A 182 24.33 8.91 2.81
N TYR A 183 23.05 8.70 2.49
CA TYR A 183 22.44 9.22 1.26
C TYR A 183 22.65 10.73 1.09
N PHE A 184 22.32 11.51 2.14
CA PHE A 184 22.43 12.97 2.09
C PHE A 184 23.87 13.47 2.09
N ARG A 185 24.79 12.76 2.75
CA ARG A 185 26.23 13.03 2.65
C ARG A 185 26.69 12.92 1.20
N GLN A 186 26.42 11.80 0.54
CA GLN A 186 26.84 11.57 -0.85
C GLN A 186 26.21 12.60 -1.80
N LYS A 187 24.92 12.93 -1.61
CA LYS A 187 24.24 13.96 -2.39
C LYS A 187 24.85 15.35 -2.20
N LYS A 188 25.23 15.71 -0.97
CA LYS A 188 25.90 16.99 -0.67
C LYS A 188 27.30 17.09 -1.27
N GLU A 189 27.98 15.96 -1.44
CA GLU A 189 29.25 15.85 -2.15
C GLU A 189 29.10 15.91 -3.68
N GLY A 190 27.88 16.04 -4.21
CA GLY A 190 27.60 16.07 -5.64
C GLY A 190 27.72 14.70 -6.33
N LYS A 191 27.77 13.61 -5.58
CA LYS A 191 27.83 12.23 -6.09
C LYS A 191 26.43 11.69 -6.36
N ASP A 192 26.32 10.74 -7.27
CA ASP A 192 25.12 9.89 -7.33
C ASP A 192 25.15 8.89 -6.16
N PRO A 193 24.20 8.91 -5.21
CA PRO A 193 24.30 8.08 -4.02
C PRO A 193 24.26 6.59 -4.35
N VAL A 194 25.24 5.86 -3.81
CA VAL A 194 25.36 4.40 -3.87
C VAL A 194 25.54 3.85 -2.46
N PHE A 195 24.70 2.92 -2.06
CA PHE A 195 24.74 2.34 -0.71
C PHE A 195 25.69 1.15 -0.64
N ARG A 196 26.38 1.03 0.49
CA ARG A 196 27.15 -0.15 0.90
C ARG A 196 26.91 -0.41 2.38
N ALA A 197 26.75 -1.67 2.76
CA ALA A 197 26.49 -2.08 4.15
C ALA A 197 27.57 -1.56 5.12
N SER A 198 28.82 -1.65 4.70
CA SER A 198 29.98 -1.12 5.44
C SER A 198 29.90 0.39 5.73
N ALA A 199 29.16 1.18 4.94
CA ALA A 199 29.03 2.62 5.14
C ALA A 199 28.30 3.00 6.44
N ILE A 200 27.50 2.07 6.98
CA ILE A 200 26.75 2.26 8.24
C ILE A 200 27.16 1.23 9.31
N GLY A 201 28.25 0.50 9.11
CA GLY A 201 28.76 -0.49 10.05
C GLY A 201 27.99 -1.81 10.09
N LEU A 202 27.18 -2.11 9.06
CA LEU A 202 26.63 -3.45 8.86
C LEU A 202 27.68 -4.35 8.21
N ARG A 203 27.72 -5.62 8.62
CA ARG A 203 28.61 -6.62 8.03
C ARG A 203 27.98 -7.24 6.79
N ASP A 204 28.81 -7.68 5.85
CA ASP A 204 28.37 -8.27 4.58
C ASP A 204 27.62 -9.61 4.74
N ASP A 205 27.75 -10.27 5.90
CA ASP A 205 26.99 -11.48 6.27
C ASP A 205 25.58 -11.14 6.80
N GLU A 206 25.32 -9.90 7.18
CA GLU A 206 24.04 -9.44 7.71
C GLU A 206 23.07 -8.97 6.61
N VAL A 207 23.55 -8.85 5.37
CA VAL A 207 22.77 -8.34 4.24
C VAL A 207 22.80 -9.31 3.04
N ASP A 208 21.64 -9.50 2.42
CA ASP A 208 21.52 -10.25 1.17
C ASP A 208 21.98 -9.41 -0.05
N PHE A 209 21.89 -8.08 0.05
CA PHE A 209 22.19 -7.11 -1.02
C PHE A 209 23.06 -5.93 -0.52
N TRP A 210 23.68 -5.19 -1.45
CA TRP A 210 24.51 -4.02 -1.16
C TRP A 210 25.67 -4.26 -0.18
N LYS A 211 26.36 -5.40 -0.35
CA LYS A 211 27.65 -5.68 0.28
C LYS A 211 28.68 -4.62 -0.16
#